data_AF-A0AAV5CK04-F1
#
_entry.id   AF-A0AAV5CK04-F1
#
_cell.length_a   1.000
_cell.length_b   1.000
_cell.length_c   1.000
_cell.angle_alpha   90.00
_cell.angle_beta   90.00
_cell.angle_gamma   90.00
#
_symmetry.space_group_name_H-M   'P 1'
#
loop_
_entity.id
_entity.type
_entity.pdbx_description
1 polymer ?
#
loop_
_entity_poly.entity_id
_entity_poly.type
_entity_poly.pdbx_seq_one_letter_code
_entity_poly.pdbx_strand_id
1 'polypeptide(L)'
;MRSSRRAGATRTATAPLHRAGRLGATLHWAYDPKSATLSVAFAARPAAPGGWVAWAVNPTGDGMAGAQALVAFKSAAGGPYVVRTYNVTGYTALPASSTPIAFKATDLAADESAAAGGKVIRLYGKLQLKKGTKVVNHIWQVGSAVTNGAPAKHAFAKENLDAKGKLALVAGVSVASAPAPAAVGSSSYPAKAGGGSGNPAPSGGKKSAATHVSAPMAVPLLTKKIVKKRVKQFKRPHHDRYICLKTSWRRPKGIDSRVRRKFKGCTLMPNIGYGSDKKTRHYLPNKFKKFVVHNASELELLMMHNSILFAYSSSSANRTYCAEIAHNVSTRKRKEIVERAAQLDIVVTNKLARLRSQEDE
;
A
#
# COMPACT_ATOMS: atom_id res chain seq x y z
N MET A 1 52.93 -21.35 7.53
CA MET A 1 51.61 -21.49 8.21
C MET A 1 51.17 -20.13 8.76
N ARG A 2 50.36 -19.36 8.01
CA ARG A 2 49.70 -18.15 8.52
C ARG A 2 48.19 -18.41 8.53
N SER A 3 47.67 -18.74 9.71
CA SER A 3 46.26 -18.98 9.96
C SER A 3 45.51 -17.65 10.02
N SER A 4 44.80 -17.31 8.94
CA SER A 4 43.84 -16.21 8.88
C SER A 4 42.61 -16.55 9.74
N ARG A 5 42.46 -15.88 10.88
CA ARG A 5 41.23 -15.92 11.69
C ARG A 5 40.14 -15.14 10.96
N ARG A 6 39.20 -15.86 10.35
CA ARG A 6 37.99 -15.28 9.76
C ARG A 6 37.05 -14.88 10.90
N ALA A 7 36.96 -13.57 11.17
CA ALA A 7 35.96 -13.00 12.07
C ALA A 7 34.56 -13.35 11.56
N GLY A 8 33.81 -14.11 12.35
CA GLY A 8 32.43 -14.47 12.05
C GLY A 8 31.55 -13.23 12.12
N ALA A 9 31.12 -12.73 10.96
CA ALA A 9 30.15 -11.65 10.87
C ALA A 9 28.82 -12.08 11.52
N THR A 10 28.54 -11.56 12.71
CA THR A 10 27.21 -11.58 13.31
C THR A 10 26.26 -10.82 12.38
N ARG A 11 25.39 -11.58 11.69
CA ARG A 11 24.32 -11.01 10.86
C ARG A 11 23.27 -10.38 11.77
N THR A 12 23.38 -9.07 12.01
CA THR A 12 22.28 -8.23 12.46
C THR A 12 21.23 -8.21 11.34
N ALA A 13 20.08 -8.85 11.56
CA ALA A 13 18.95 -8.73 10.66
C ALA A 13 18.29 -7.36 10.87
N THR A 14 18.80 -6.32 10.20
CA THR A 14 18.11 -5.04 10.12
C THR A 14 16.89 -5.22 9.21
N ALA A 15 15.71 -5.37 9.79
CA ALA A 15 14.47 -5.43 9.02
C ALA A 15 14.12 -4.01 8.48
N PRO A 16 13.57 -3.89 7.27
CA PRO A 16 13.20 -2.60 6.69
C PRO A 16 12.09 -1.92 7.51
N LEU A 17 11.99 -0.59 7.37
CA LEU A 17 10.98 0.29 7.96
C LEU A 17 9.57 -0.31 7.86
N HIS A 18 9.03 -0.84 8.95
CA HIS A 18 7.68 -1.37 8.99
C HIS A 18 6.75 -0.22 9.37
N ARG A 19 6.08 0.39 8.40
CA ARG A 19 5.03 1.37 8.70
C ARG A 19 3.87 0.61 9.36
N ALA A 20 3.72 0.73 10.68
CA ALA A 20 2.59 0.20 11.42
C ALA A 20 1.34 0.93 10.90
N GLY A 21 0.64 0.34 9.93
CA GLY A 21 -0.15 1.09 8.94
C GLY A 21 -1.29 1.98 9.44
N ARG A 22 -1.63 2.00 10.74
CA ARG A 22 -2.69 2.83 11.36
C ARG A 22 -2.08 4.00 12.15
N LEU A 23 -2.81 5.11 12.31
CA LEU A 23 -2.43 6.25 13.17
C LEU A 23 -1.15 6.99 12.73
N GLY A 24 -0.78 6.91 11.45
CA GLY A 24 0.43 7.52 10.93
C GLY A 24 1.72 7.01 11.58
N ALA A 25 1.68 5.80 12.14
CA ALA A 25 2.77 5.24 12.93
C ALA A 25 3.82 4.53 12.07
N THR A 26 5.07 4.59 12.52
CA THR A 26 6.20 3.84 11.96
C THR A 26 6.88 3.05 13.06
N LEU A 27 7.21 1.80 12.78
CA LEU A 27 7.90 0.91 13.71
C LEU A 27 9.20 0.44 13.04
N HIS A 28 10.31 0.75 13.68
CA HIS A 28 11.59 0.12 13.42
C HIS A 28 11.87 -0.84 14.55
N TRP A 29 12.36 -2.03 14.22
CA TRP A 29 12.71 -3.01 15.22
C TRP A 29 13.88 -3.87 14.74
N ALA A 30 14.62 -4.36 15.71
CA ALA A 30 15.66 -5.35 15.50
C ALA A 30 15.56 -6.38 16.62
N TYR A 31 15.69 -7.66 16.28
CA TYR A 31 15.64 -8.74 17.25
C TYR A 31 16.96 -9.50 17.25
N ASP A 32 17.54 -9.69 18.44
CA ASP A 32 18.66 -10.58 18.64
C ASP A 32 18.18 -11.91 19.25
N PRO A 33 18.18 -13.02 18.49
CA PRO A 33 17.74 -14.32 18.98
C PRO A 33 18.63 -14.89 20.10
N LYS A 34 19.91 -14.48 20.19
CA LYS A 34 20.84 -15.02 21.20
C LYS A 34 20.50 -14.52 22.59
N SER A 35 20.32 -13.21 22.70
CA SER A 35 19.90 -12.56 23.93
C SER A 35 18.39 -12.53 24.11
N ALA A 36 17.57 -12.90 23.11
CA ALA A 36 16.12 -12.73 23.08
C ALA A 36 15.67 -11.27 23.32
N THR A 37 16.46 -10.31 22.85
CA THR A 37 16.22 -8.88 23.03
C THR A 37 15.59 -8.27 21.78
N LEU A 38 14.43 -7.64 21.95
CA LEU A 38 13.75 -6.86 20.92
C LEU A 38 14.04 -5.37 21.12
N SER A 39 14.81 -4.77 20.23
CA SER A 39 15.03 -3.32 20.18
C SER A 39 13.97 -2.67 19.29
N VAL A 40 13.37 -1.58 19.75
CA VAL A 40 12.26 -0.90 19.07
C VAL A 40 12.51 0.60 19.01
N ALA A 41 12.19 1.19 17.86
CA ALA A 41 11.95 2.62 17.69
C ALA A 41 10.58 2.82 17.03
N PHE A 42 9.60 3.25 17.81
CA PHE A 42 8.23 3.53 17.38
C PHE A 42 8.04 5.04 17.22
N ALA A 43 7.44 5.49 16.13
CA ALA A 43 7.14 6.90 15.92
C ALA A 43 5.68 7.08 15.52
N ALA A 44 5.00 8.05 16.08
CA ALA A 44 3.65 8.42 15.65
C ALA A 44 3.37 9.90 15.96
N ARG A 45 2.31 10.44 15.35
CA ARG A 45 1.78 11.75 15.76
C ARG A 45 0.80 11.55 16.90
N PRO A 46 0.90 12.31 18.01
CA PRO A 46 -0.16 12.30 19.02
C PRO A 46 -1.46 12.83 18.42
N ALA A 47 -2.61 12.43 18.98
CA ALA A 47 -3.91 12.83 18.43
C ALA A 47 -4.18 14.34 18.56
N ALA A 48 -3.49 15.01 19.49
CA ALA A 48 -3.51 16.46 19.67
C ALA A 48 -2.18 16.95 20.28
N PRO A 49 -1.89 18.26 20.24
CA PRO A 49 -0.76 18.83 20.98
C PRO A 49 -0.84 18.49 22.47
N GLY A 50 0.26 18.00 23.06
CA GLY A 50 0.26 17.54 24.46
C GLY A 50 -0.27 16.11 24.66
N GLY A 51 -0.61 15.41 23.58
CA GLY A 51 -0.98 14.01 23.61
C GLY A 51 0.20 13.05 23.79
N TRP A 52 -0.09 11.77 23.65
CA TRP A 52 0.84 10.67 23.90
C TRP A 52 0.85 9.66 22.77
N VAL A 53 1.90 8.85 22.70
CA VAL A 53 2.00 7.71 21.77
C VAL A 53 2.43 6.46 22.53
N ALA A 54 1.91 5.30 22.13
CA ALA A 54 2.17 4.03 22.79
C ALA A 54 2.43 2.92 21.79
N TRP A 55 3.32 2.01 22.16
CA TRP A 55 3.51 0.72 21.51
C TRP A 55 3.60 -0.38 22.56
N ALA A 56 3.00 -1.53 22.29
CA ALA A 56 2.88 -2.61 23.25
C ALA A 56 3.03 -3.98 22.59
N VAL A 57 3.52 -4.94 23.37
CA VAL A 57 3.47 -6.38 23.04
C VAL A 57 2.39 -7.03 23.89
N ASN A 58 1.50 -7.80 23.26
CA ASN A 58 0.51 -8.57 23.99
C ASN A 58 0.86 -10.08 23.94
N PRO A 59 1.27 -10.70 25.06
CA PRO A 59 1.55 -12.13 25.12
C PRO A 59 0.31 -13.01 25.22
N THR A 60 -0.85 -12.46 25.60
CA THR A 60 -2.07 -13.22 25.94
C THR A 60 -3.17 -13.11 24.88
N GLY A 61 -3.07 -12.18 23.93
CA GLY A 61 -4.09 -11.98 22.90
C GLY A 61 -3.72 -10.91 21.89
N ASP A 62 -4.72 -10.50 21.10
CA ASP A 62 -4.54 -9.57 19.98
C ASP A 62 -5.11 -8.16 20.28
N GLY A 63 -5.69 -7.92 21.46
CA GLY A 63 -6.39 -6.68 21.86
C GLY A 63 -5.71 -5.92 23.01
N MET A 64 -6.26 -4.79 23.46
CA MET A 64 -5.61 -3.95 24.49
C MET A 64 -5.40 -4.66 25.84
N ALA A 65 -6.35 -5.52 26.24
CA ALA A 65 -6.25 -6.28 27.49
C ALA A 65 -5.11 -7.32 27.42
N GLY A 66 -4.23 -7.29 28.41
CA GLY A 66 -2.98 -8.06 28.49
C GLY A 66 -1.76 -7.39 27.87
N ALA A 67 -1.91 -6.21 27.25
CA ALA A 67 -0.81 -5.55 26.55
C ALA A 67 0.24 -4.99 27.52
N GLN A 68 1.51 -5.29 27.24
CA GLN A 68 2.68 -4.80 27.94
C GLN A 68 3.21 -3.57 27.18
N ALA A 69 2.82 -2.38 27.63
CA ALA A 69 2.94 -1.14 26.87
C ALA A 69 4.14 -0.29 27.30
N LEU A 70 4.76 0.33 26.30
CA LEU A 70 5.66 1.46 26.43
C LEU A 70 4.91 2.70 25.95
N VAL A 71 4.81 3.73 26.79
CA VAL A 71 4.04 4.94 26.49
C VAL A 71 4.94 6.17 26.64
N ALA A 72 5.06 6.94 25.56
CA ALA A 72 5.81 8.19 25.52
C ALA A 72 4.87 9.40 25.64
N PHE A 73 5.13 10.24 26.64
CA PHE A 73 4.36 11.45 26.91
C PHE A 73 5.17 12.43 27.78
N LYS A 74 4.68 13.67 27.92
CA LYS A 74 5.28 14.65 28.84
C LYS A 74 4.58 14.55 30.20
N SER A 75 5.34 14.27 31.27
CA SER A 75 4.76 14.14 32.62
C SER A 75 4.22 15.46 33.18
N ALA A 76 4.62 16.59 32.60
CA ALA A 76 4.11 17.93 32.88
C ALA A 76 4.10 18.75 31.58
N ALA A 77 3.23 19.75 31.49
CA ALA A 77 3.17 20.64 30.33
C ALA A 77 4.53 21.30 30.09
N GLY A 78 5.01 21.30 28.84
CA GLY A 78 6.31 21.88 28.48
C GLY A 78 7.54 21.03 28.83
N GLY A 79 7.43 20.01 29.68
CA GLY A 79 8.57 19.15 30.08
C GLY A 79 9.12 18.24 28.96
N PRO A 80 10.23 17.50 29.23
CA PRO A 80 10.75 16.50 28.31
C PRO A 80 9.78 15.31 28.19
N TYR A 81 9.90 14.56 27.09
CA TYR A 81 9.20 13.28 26.99
C TYR A 81 9.84 12.26 27.91
N VAL A 82 8.99 11.50 28.59
CA VAL A 82 9.36 10.33 29.36
C VAL A 82 8.67 9.11 28.77
N VAL A 83 9.28 7.95 28.99
CA VAL A 83 8.69 6.66 28.62
C VAL A 83 8.35 5.91 29.89
N ARG A 84 7.07 5.55 30.05
CA ARG A 84 6.61 4.71 31.16
C ARG A 84 6.12 3.36 30.65
N THR A 85 6.22 2.36 31.51
CA THR A 85 5.74 1.00 31.23
C THR A 85 4.38 0.80 31.87
N TYR A 86 3.47 0.13 31.17
CA TYR A 86 2.14 -0.16 31.68
C TYR A 86 1.71 -1.59 31.34
N ASN A 87 1.22 -2.31 32.35
CA ASN A 87 0.55 -3.58 32.19
C ASN A 87 -0.95 -3.32 32.06
N VAL A 88 -1.44 -3.32 30.82
CA VAL A 88 -2.83 -2.98 30.51
C VAL A 88 -3.68 -4.22 30.72
N THR A 89 -4.21 -4.44 31.93
CA THR A 89 -5.01 -5.63 32.25
C THR A 89 -6.46 -5.53 31.75
N GLY A 90 -6.95 -4.32 31.45
CA GLY A 90 -8.32 -4.07 30.96
C GLY A 90 -8.52 -2.63 30.50
N TYR A 91 -9.78 -2.20 30.43
CA TYR A 91 -10.18 -0.86 29.94
C TYR A 91 -10.30 0.17 31.08
N THR A 92 -9.39 0.12 32.04
CA THR A 92 -9.34 1.04 33.20
C THR A 92 -8.32 2.16 32.96
N ALA A 93 -8.46 3.26 33.70
CA ALA A 93 -7.48 4.34 33.65
C ALA A 93 -6.10 3.84 34.10
N LEU A 94 -5.05 4.32 33.42
CA LEU A 94 -3.67 4.01 33.79
C LEU A 94 -3.24 4.87 34.98
N PRO A 95 -2.42 4.33 35.90
CA PRO A 95 -1.85 5.13 36.98
C PRO A 95 -0.84 6.16 36.44
N ALA A 96 -0.52 7.17 37.25
CA ALA A 96 0.52 8.11 36.91
C ALA A 96 1.89 7.41 36.82
N SER A 97 2.26 6.60 37.80
CA SER A 97 3.53 5.87 37.82
C SER A 97 3.56 4.69 36.83
N SER A 98 4.79 4.28 36.44
CA SER A 98 4.99 3.05 35.68
C SER A 98 4.53 1.84 36.49
N THR A 99 3.98 0.84 35.80
CA THR A 99 3.70 -0.47 36.39
C THR A 99 4.71 -1.51 35.87
N PRO A 100 5.01 -2.57 36.65
CA PRO A 100 5.78 -3.70 36.17
C PRO A 100 5.12 -4.35 34.95
N ILE A 101 5.93 -4.74 33.97
CA ILE A 101 5.48 -5.47 32.77
C ILE A 101 6.22 -6.80 32.65
N ALA A 102 5.64 -7.76 31.93
CA ALA A 102 6.17 -9.12 31.79
C ALA A 102 7.52 -9.21 31.06
N PHE A 103 7.88 -8.18 30.29
CA PHE A 103 9.15 -8.09 29.58
C PHE A 103 10.03 -7.04 30.25
N LYS A 104 11.24 -7.41 30.68
CA LYS A 104 12.18 -6.43 31.23
C LYS A 104 12.48 -5.37 30.17
N ALA A 105 12.14 -4.12 30.49
CA ALA A 105 12.34 -2.98 29.61
C ALA A 105 13.58 -2.18 30.01
N THR A 106 14.46 -1.91 29.06
CA THR A 106 15.67 -1.09 29.26
C THR A 106 15.83 -0.10 28.11
N ASP A 107 16.76 0.84 28.25
CA ASP A 107 17.09 1.85 27.23
C ASP A 107 15.86 2.64 26.74
N LEU A 108 14.97 2.96 27.69
CA LEU A 108 13.73 3.68 27.43
C LEU A 108 14.03 5.17 27.25
N ALA A 109 13.70 5.70 26.07
CA ALA A 109 13.88 7.11 25.75
C ALA A 109 12.80 7.58 24.77
N ALA A 110 12.53 8.88 24.75
CA ALA A 110 11.65 9.46 23.74
C ALA A 110 12.13 10.86 23.33
N ASP A 111 11.92 11.17 22.05
CA ASP A 111 12.24 12.48 21.49
C ASP A 111 11.08 12.97 20.59
N GLU A 112 11.10 14.26 20.24
CA GLU A 112 10.19 14.82 19.24
C GLU A 112 10.95 15.35 18.02
N SER A 113 10.29 15.32 16.86
CA SER A 113 10.75 16.03 15.66
C SER A 113 9.63 16.77 14.96
N ALA A 114 9.98 17.88 14.32
CA ALA A 114 9.10 18.55 13.39
C ALA A 114 9.01 17.74 12.08
N ALA A 115 7.79 17.54 11.61
CA ALA A 115 7.51 16.94 10.30
C ALA A 115 6.39 17.73 9.59
N ALA A 116 6.28 17.61 8.27
CA ALA A 116 5.24 18.27 7.49
C ALA A 116 3.83 17.85 7.98
N GLY A 117 3.09 18.76 8.61
CA GLY A 117 1.76 18.50 9.19
C GLY A 117 1.73 18.13 10.68
N GLY A 118 2.80 18.37 11.44
CA GLY A 118 2.78 18.31 12.91
C GLY A 118 4.00 17.62 13.54
N LYS A 119 4.07 17.65 14.87
CA LYS A 119 5.14 16.99 15.63
C LYS A 119 4.97 15.48 15.63
N VAL A 120 6.07 14.75 15.44
CA VAL A 120 6.15 13.29 15.56
C VAL A 120 6.94 12.96 16.83
N ILE A 121 6.36 12.11 17.68
CA ILE A 121 7.02 11.58 18.88
C ILE A 121 7.66 10.26 18.50
N ARG A 122 8.94 10.08 18.85
CA ARG A 122 9.66 8.82 18.74
C ARG A 122 9.91 8.24 20.12
N LEU A 123 9.61 6.96 20.26
CA LEU A 123 9.73 6.14 21.45
C LEU A 123 10.75 5.04 21.18
N TYR A 124 11.76 4.92 22.01
CA TYR A 124 12.78 3.88 21.97
C TYR A 124 12.69 2.99 23.20
N GLY A 125 13.03 1.72 23.02
CA GLY A 125 13.17 0.79 24.12
C GLY A 125 13.67 -0.57 23.68
N LYS A 126 14.21 -1.32 24.64
CA LYS A 126 14.54 -2.73 24.49
C LYS A 126 13.66 -3.57 25.40
N LEU A 127 13.07 -4.63 24.86
CA LEU A 127 12.28 -5.59 25.60
C LEU A 127 12.99 -6.95 25.60
N GLN A 128 13.24 -7.48 26.79
CA GLN A 128 13.71 -8.84 26.99
C GLN A 128 12.53 -9.81 26.84
N LEU A 129 12.46 -10.49 25.69
CA LEU A 129 11.43 -11.49 25.41
C LEU A 129 11.83 -12.87 25.95
N LYS A 130 10.89 -13.81 25.95
CA LYS A 130 11.17 -15.23 26.24
C LYS A 130 12.02 -15.81 25.11
N LYS A 131 13.03 -16.60 25.46
CA LYS A 131 13.91 -17.25 24.47
C LYS A 131 13.09 -18.16 23.54
N GLY A 132 13.39 -18.11 22.25
CA GLY A 132 12.65 -18.87 21.23
C GLY A 132 11.38 -18.20 20.71
N THR A 133 11.04 -16.98 21.16
CA THR A 133 9.91 -16.22 20.60
C THR A 133 10.16 -15.92 19.11
N LYS A 134 9.22 -16.34 18.27
CA LYS A 134 9.28 -16.15 16.80
C LYS A 134 8.30 -15.10 16.28
N VAL A 135 7.15 -14.97 16.94
CA VAL A 135 6.09 -14.02 16.57
C VAL A 135 5.57 -13.39 17.86
N VAL A 136 5.29 -12.09 17.82
CA VAL A 136 4.60 -11.38 18.90
C VAL A 136 3.37 -10.65 18.36
N ASN A 137 2.31 -10.60 19.14
CA ASN A 137 1.22 -9.68 18.88
C ASN A 137 1.65 -8.30 19.38
N HIS A 138 1.46 -7.28 18.55
CA HIS A 138 1.77 -5.91 18.92
C HIS A 138 0.57 -5.00 18.69
N ILE A 139 0.54 -3.91 19.45
CA ILE A 139 -0.57 -2.95 19.45
C ILE A 139 0.04 -1.58 19.62
N TRP A 140 -0.56 -0.57 19.01
CA TRP A 140 -0.12 0.80 19.17
C TRP A 140 -1.30 1.74 19.28
N GLN A 141 -1.11 2.85 19.98
CA GLN A 141 -2.13 3.86 20.15
C GLN A 141 -1.54 5.25 20.18
N VAL A 142 -2.39 6.22 19.87
CA VAL A 142 -2.11 7.64 20.05
C VAL A 142 -3.28 8.25 20.82
N GLY A 143 -2.97 9.12 21.77
CA GLY A 143 -3.97 9.83 22.56
C GLY A 143 -3.82 11.33 22.46
N SER A 144 -4.88 12.05 22.84
CA SER A 144 -4.97 13.51 22.72
C SER A 144 -4.46 14.25 23.95
N ALA A 145 -4.45 13.62 25.12
CA ALA A 145 -4.14 14.31 26.37
C ALA A 145 -3.49 13.38 27.41
N VAL A 146 -2.73 14.00 28.31
CA VAL A 146 -2.25 13.42 29.57
C VAL A 146 -3.01 14.14 30.69
N THR A 147 -3.63 13.39 31.58
CA THR A 147 -4.42 13.91 32.69
C THR A 147 -3.86 13.37 34.00
N ASN A 148 -3.60 14.25 34.97
CA ASN A 148 -3.02 13.87 36.28
C ASN A 148 -1.72 13.06 36.17
N GLY A 149 -0.87 13.40 35.20
CA GLY A 149 0.40 12.70 34.98
C GLY A 149 0.27 11.29 34.37
N ALA A 150 -0.93 10.91 33.92
CA ALA A 150 -1.22 9.63 33.26
C ALA A 150 -1.79 9.84 31.84
N PRO A 151 -1.53 8.93 30.89
CA PRO A 151 -2.15 8.96 29.57
C PRO A 151 -3.69 8.87 29.67
N ALA A 152 -4.42 9.85 29.11
CA ALA A 152 -5.88 9.78 29.02
C ALA A 152 -6.31 8.73 28.00
N LYS A 153 -7.57 8.27 28.07
CA LYS A 153 -8.11 7.31 27.10
C LYS A 153 -7.91 7.80 25.65
N HIS A 154 -7.48 6.88 24.77
CA HIS A 154 -7.42 7.16 23.34
C HIS A 154 -8.82 7.09 22.71
N ALA A 155 -8.94 7.54 21.45
CA ALA A 155 -10.19 7.43 20.70
C ALA A 155 -10.52 5.97 20.36
N PHE A 156 -11.80 5.65 20.20
CA PHE A 156 -12.28 4.34 19.74
C PHE A 156 -12.65 4.34 18.26
N ALA A 157 -12.04 5.25 17.49
CA ALA A 157 -12.22 5.23 16.05
C ALA A 157 -11.72 3.89 15.49
N LYS A 158 -12.27 3.50 14.35
CA LYS A 158 -12.00 2.19 13.78
C LYS A 158 -10.48 2.05 13.44
N GLU A 159 -9.77 3.15 13.16
CA GLU A 159 -8.30 3.15 13.07
C GLU A 159 -7.57 2.73 14.36
N ASN A 160 -8.07 3.16 15.53
CA ASN A 160 -7.55 2.77 16.82
C ASN A 160 -7.85 1.29 17.12
N LEU A 161 -9.05 0.82 16.79
CA LEU A 161 -9.44 -0.59 16.98
C LEU A 161 -8.62 -1.54 16.10
N ASP A 162 -8.21 -1.06 14.93
CA ASP A 162 -7.38 -1.78 13.97
C ASP A 162 -5.87 -1.59 14.20
N ALA A 163 -5.45 -0.81 15.21
CA ALA A 163 -4.04 -0.52 15.51
C ALA A 163 -3.37 -1.67 16.28
N LYS A 164 -3.46 -2.87 15.70
CA LYS A 164 -2.93 -4.13 16.19
C LYS A 164 -2.38 -4.96 15.03
N GLY A 165 -1.47 -5.87 15.32
CA GLY A 165 -0.85 -6.72 14.30
C GLY A 165 0.00 -7.82 14.90
N LYS A 166 0.67 -8.57 14.02
CA LYS A 166 1.63 -9.60 14.41
C LYS A 166 2.99 -9.28 13.81
N LEU A 167 4.03 -9.39 14.63
CA LEU A 167 5.41 -9.10 14.27
C LEU A 167 6.21 -10.41 14.26
N ALA A 168 6.65 -10.83 13.07
CA ALA A 168 7.57 -11.96 12.93
C ALA A 168 9.01 -11.50 13.22
N LEU A 169 9.61 -12.05 14.26
CA LEU A 169 10.93 -11.66 14.77
C LEU A 169 12.10 -12.36 14.07
N VAL A 170 11.82 -13.42 13.31
CA VAL A 170 12.82 -14.24 12.62
C VAL A 170 12.45 -14.37 11.13
N ALA A 171 13.44 -14.26 10.25
CA ALA A 171 13.26 -14.40 8.81
C ALA A 171 12.69 -15.78 8.44
N GLY A 172 11.73 -15.82 7.51
CA GLY A 172 11.08 -17.06 7.05
C GLY A 172 9.79 -17.43 7.77
N VAL A 173 9.35 -16.65 8.77
CA VAL A 173 8.03 -16.82 9.41
C VAL A 173 7.03 -15.86 8.76
N SER A 174 6.16 -16.38 7.90
CA SER A 174 5.00 -15.66 7.38
C SER A 174 3.88 -15.66 8.42
N VAL A 175 3.21 -14.52 8.61
CA VAL A 175 2.06 -14.41 9.52
C VAL A 175 0.84 -14.08 8.68
N ALA A 176 -0.15 -14.98 8.66
CA ALA A 176 -1.41 -14.78 7.97
C ALA A 176 -2.28 -13.74 8.69
N SER A 177 -2.94 -12.87 7.94
CA SER A 177 -3.94 -11.94 8.47
C SER A 177 -5.31 -12.62 8.60
N ALA A 178 -6.01 -12.39 9.71
CA ALA A 178 -7.33 -12.97 9.99
C ALA A 178 -8.42 -12.55 8.96
N PRO A 179 -9.43 -13.41 8.69
CA PRO A 179 -10.46 -13.17 7.69
C PRO A 179 -11.51 -12.15 8.19
N ALA A 180 -12.06 -11.35 7.27
CA ALA A 180 -13.11 -10.37 7.56
C ALA A 180 -14.51 -11.03 7.59
N PRO A 181 -15.45 -10.57 8.46
CA PRO A 181 -16.80 -11.10 8.53
C PRO A 181 -17.69 -10.60 7.37
N ALA A 182 -18.62 -11.45 6.95
CA ALA A 182 -19.62 -11.15 5.92
C ALA A 182 -20.60 -10.07 6.39
N ALA A 183 -20.87 -9.08 5.54
CA ALA A 183 -21.85 -8.04 5.79
C ALA A 183 -23.26 -8.56 5.47
N VAL A 184 -24.13 -8.62 6.48
CA VAL A 184 -25.58 -8.74 6.34
C VAL A 184 -26.10 -7.43 5.77
N GLY A 185 -26.72 -7.48 4.60
CA GLY A 185 -27.28 -6.32 3.90
C GLY A 185 -28.58 -5.83 4.56
N SER A 186 -28.64 -4.53 4.86
CA SER A 186 -29.87 -3.84 5.24
C SER A 186 -30.76 -3.62 4.01
N SER A 187 -31.96 -4.20 4.04
CA SER A 187 -33.03 -4.03 3.07
C SER A 187 -33.66 -2.63 3.17
N SER A 188 -33.75 -1.91 2.05
CA SER A 188 -34.53 -0.68 1.89
C SER A 188 -35.81 -0.97 1.11
N TYR A 189 -36.96 -0.68 1.71
CA TYR A 189 -38.29 -0.76 1.10
C TYR A 189 -38.45 0.17 -0.13
N PRO A 190 -39.18 -0.23 -1.18
CA PRO A 190 -39.73 0.70 -2.15
C PRO A 190 -41.25 0.89 -1.98
N ALA A 191 -41.70 2.04 -2.46
CA ALA A 191 -43.08 2.53 -2.45
C ALA A 191 -44.02 1.73 -3.39
N LYS A 192 -45.32 1.76 -3.03
CA LYS A 192 -46.45 1.07 -3.66
C LYS A 192 -47.14 1.97 -4.70
N ALA A 193 -47.46 1.44 -5.89
CA ALA A 193 -48.66 1.78 -6.69
C ALA A 193 -48.87 0.77 -7.85
N GLY A 194 -50.10 0.22 -7.96
CA GLY A 194 -50.81 -0.41 -9.11
C GLY A 194 -50.08 -1.50 -9.92
N GLY A 195 -50.59 -2.71 -10.17
CA GLY A 195 -51.96 -3.19 -10.42
C GLY A 195 -51.96 -3.91 -11.79
N GLY A 196 -52.26 -5.22 -11.84
CA GLY A 196 -52.44 -5.96 -13.10
C GLY A 196 -52.06 -7.45 -13.05
N SER A 197 -53.06 -8.32 -13.19
CA SER A 197 -53.04 -9.78 -13.16
C SER A 197 -52.55 -10.45 -14.44
N GLY A 198 -51.97 -11.67 -14.34
CA GLY A 198 -51.84 -12.62 -15.46
C GLY A 198 -50.86 -13.77 -15.20
N ASN A 199 -51.36 -15.00 -15.20
CA ASN A 199 -50.69 -16.27 -14.84
C ASN A 199 -50.17 -17.01 -16.12
N PRO A 200 -49.64 -18.25 -16.09
CA PRO A 200 -48.21 -18.63 -16.05
C PRO A 200 -47.62 -19.30 -17.33
N ALA A 201 -46.35 -19.72 -17.21
CA ALA A 201 -45.36 -20.34 -18.13
C ALA A 201 -45.81 -21.33 -19.24
N PRO A 202 -44.90 -21.76 -20.16
CA PRO A 202 -44.05 -22.92 -19.83
C PRO A 202 -42.61 -22.96 -20.42
N SER A 203 -41.76 -23.66 -19.65
CA SER A 203 -40.65 -24.57 -20.02
C SER A 203 -39.76 -24.34 -21.26
N GLY A 204 -38.45 -24.33 -21.01
CA GLY A 204 -37.42 -24.63 -22.02
C GLY A 204 -36.04 -24.74 -21.39
N GLY A 205 -35.69 -25.93 -20.89
CA GLY A 205 -34.34 -26.20 -20.38
C GLY A 205 -33.31 -26.30 -21.49
N LYS A 206 -32.07 -25.84 -21.22
CA LYS A 206 -30.82 -26.60 -21.39
C LYS A 206 -29.57 -25.73 -21.16
N LYS A 207 -28.57 -26.42 -20.62
CA LYS A 207 -27.13 -26.14 -20.53
C LYS A 207 -26.69 -25.33 -19.31
N SER A 208 -26.24 -26.10 -18.30
CA SER A 208 -25.33 -25.66 -17.25
C SER A 208 -24.06 -25.07 -17.89
N ALA A 209 -24.05 -23.77 -18.08
CA ALA A 209 -22.83 -23.02 -18.32
C ALA A 209 -22.04 -23.02 -17.01
N ALA A 210 -20.85 -23.62 -17.02
CA ALA A 210 -19.86 -23.39 -15.98
C ALA A 210 -19.67 -21.88 -15.86
N THR A 211 -20.23 -21.31 -14.80
CA THR A 211 -20.09 -19.89 -14.49
C THR A 211 -18.64 -19.73 -14.05
N HIS A 212 -17.76 -19.41 -15.00
CA HIS A 212 -16.47 -18.82 -14.67
C HIS A 212 -16.80 -17.54 -13.90
N VAL A 213 -16.64 -17.60 -12.58
CA VAL A 213 -16.73 -16.44 -11.71
C VAL A 213 -15.60 -15.50 -12.12
N SER A 214 -15.90 -14.58 -13.04
CA SER A 214 -15.02 -13.49 -13.41
C SER A 214 -14.79 -12.67 -12.15
N ALA A 215 -13.61 -12.82 -11.55
CA ALA A 215 -13.16 -11.99 -10.44
C ALA A 215 -13.39 -10.50 -10.77
N PRO A 216 -13.85 -9.68 -9.81
CA PRO A 216 -14.13 -8.27 -10.05
C PRO A 216 -12.86 -7.57 -10.53
N MET A 217 -12.87 -7.15 -11.78
CA MET A 217 -11.75 -6.45 -12.39
C MET A 217 -11.53 -5.10 -11.73
N ALA A 218 -10.27 -4.70 -11.74
CA ALA A 218 -9.82 -3.43 -11.24
C ALA A 218 -10.52 -2.18 -11.77
N VAL A 219 -11.13 -1.38 -10.88
CA VAL A 219 -11.71 -0.09 -11.27
C VAL A 219 -10.64 1.02 -11.28
N PRO A 220 -10.43 1.72 -12.41
CA PRO A 220 -9.43 2.79 -12.51
C PRO A 220 -9.85 4.05 -11.76
N LEU A 221 -8.87 4.77 -11.21
CA LEU A 221 -9.13 5.99 -10.44
C LEU A 221 -9.29 7.27 -11.25
N LEU A 222 -8.79 7.32 -12.48
CA LEU A 222 -8.73 8.57 -13.23
C LEU A 222 -10.15 9.02 -13.62
N THR A 223 -10.65 10.04 -12.93
CA THR A 223 -11.95 10.67 -13.22
C THR A 223 -11.86 11.62 -14.41
N LYS A 224 -10.71 12.27 -14.62
CA LYS A 224 -10.50 13.22 -15.73
C LYS A 224 -10.57 12.53 -17.09
N LYS A 225 -11.42 13.06 -17.99
CA LYS A 225 -11.49 12.62 -19.38
C LYS A 225 -10.15 12.82 -20.08
N ILE A 226 -9.64 11.77 -20.72
CA ILE A 226 -8.41 11.81 -21.50
C ILE A 226 -8.72 12.50 -22.83
N VAL A 227 -8.12 13.68 -23.05
CA VAL A 227 -8.26 14.44 -24.30
C VAL A 227 -6.92 14.46 -25.02
N LYS A 228 -6.89 13.96 -26.26
CA LYS A 228 -5.74 14.10 -27.16
C LYS A 228 -6.00 15.29 -28.09
N LYS A 229 -5.20 16.36 -27.96
CA LYS A 229 -5.31 17.57 -28.80
C LYS A 229 -5.10 17.29 -30.29
N ARG A 230 -4.37 16.22 -30.61
CA ARG A 230 -4.15 15.75 -31.97
C ARG A 230 -3.98 14.24 -31.94
N VAL A 231 -4.70 13.55 -32.82
CA VAL A 231 -4.59 12.09 -33.01
C VAL A 231 -3.77 11.76 -34.26
N LYS A 232 -3.84 12.60 -35.30
CA LYS A 232 -3.07 12.41 -36.54
C LYS A 232 -1.56 12.54 -36.29
N GLN A 233 -0.82 11.49 -36.64
CA GLN A 233 0.63 11.44 -36.51
C GLN A 233 1.31 12.57 -37.31
N PHE A 234 2.42 13.07 -36.78
CA PHE A 234 3.28 14.02 -37.48
C PHE A 234 4.15 13.25 -38.46
N LYS A 235 3.76 13.27 -39.74
CA LYS A 235 4.50 12.58 -40.80
C LYS A 235 5.53 13.50 -41.45
N ARG A 236 6.68 12.95 -41.84
CA ARG A 236 7.71 13.69 -42.60
C ARG A 236 7.14 14.21 -43.93
N PRO A 237 7.44 15.44 -44.36
CA PRO A 237 7.03 15.90 -45.69
C PRO A 237 7.59 15.01 -46.79
N HIS A 238 6.78 14.70 -47.81
CA HIS A 238 7.12 13.86 -48.98
C HIS A 238 7.40 12.37 -48.70
N HIS A 239 7.12 11.87 -47.48
CA HIS A 239 7.19 10.44 -47.16
C HIS A 239 6.23 9.57 -48.01
N ASP A 240 5.16 10.19 -48.51
CA ASP A 240 4.13 9.63 -49.36
C ASP A 240 4.59 9.47 -50.82
N ARG A 241 5.56 10.29 -51.26
CA ARG A 241 6.10 10.26 -52.62
C ARG A 241 7.37 9.42 -52.76
N TYR A 242 8.14 9.28 -51.69
CA TYR A 242 9.43 8.58 -51.71
C TYR A 242 9.49 7.51 -50.63
N ILE A 243 9.56 6.25 -51.06
CA ILE A 243 9.62 5.07 -50.15
C ILE A 243 10.86 5.12 -49.23
N CYS A 244 11.97 5.69 -49.72
CA CYS A 244 13.19 5.86 -48.93
C CYS A 244 13.01 6.88 -47.79
N LEU A 245 12.07 7.83 -47.90
CA LEU A 245 11.73 8.76 -46.84
C LEU A 245 10.79 8.09 -45.83
N LYS A 246 11.34 7.73 -44.67
CA LYS A 246 10.56 7.19 -43.56
C LYS A 246 9.51 8.18 -43.06
N THR A 247 8.39 7.64 -42.57
CA THR A 247 7.24 8.38 -42.01
C THR A 247 7.58 9.19 -40.75
N SER A 248 8.62 8.77 -39.99
CA SER A 248 9.07 9.41 -38.76
C SER A 248 9.40 10.90 -38.95
N TRP A 249 8.86 11.75 -38.08
CA TRP A 249 9.02 13.20 -38.18
C TRP A 249 10.49 13.62 -38.12
N ARG A 250 10.88 14.51 -39.04
CA ARG A 250 12.14 15.25 -39.01
C ARG A 250 11.87 16.71 -39.33
N ARG A 251 12.45 17.63 -38.56
CA ARG A 251 12.27 19.07 -38.76
C ARG A 251 12.88 19.47 -40.12
N PRO A 252 12.12 20.05 -41.06
CA PRO A 252 12.65 20.50 -42.33
C PRO A 252 13.59 21.69 -42.13
N LYS A 253 14.79 21.62 -42.73
CA LYS A 253 15.84 22.64 -42.61
C LYS A 253 15.94 23.57 -43.83
N GLY A 254 15.51 23.10 -45.01
CA GLY A 254 15.67 23.84 -46.28
C GLY A 254 14.96 25.19 -46.30
N ILE A 255 15.58 26.16 -46.98
CA ILE A 255 15.12 27.55 -46.99
C ILE A 255 13.73 27.70 -47.62
N ASP A 256 13.43 26.93 -48.67
CA ASP A 256 12.16 26.95 -49.42
C ASP A 256 11.10 25.96 -48.93
N SER A 257 11.36 25.27 -47.81
CA SER A 257 10.39 24.33 -47.27
C SER A 257 9.11 25.04 -46.85
N ARG A 258 8.00 24.77 -47.57
CA ARG A 258 6.66 25.28 -47.25
C ARG A 258 6.22 24.92 -45.83
N VAL A 259 6.62 23.74 -45.35
CA VAL A 259 6.34 23.27 -43.97
C VAL A 259 7.14 24.09 -42.94
N ARG A 260 8.43 24.39 -43.20
CA ARG A 260 9.26 25.25 -42.32
C ARG A 260 8.68 26.67 -42.21
N ARG A 261 8.21 27.21 -43.35
CA ARG A 261 7.57 28.53 -43.46
C ARG A 261 6.10 28.53 -43.00
N LYS A 262 5.54 27.39 -42.56
CA LYS A 262 4.17 27.23 -42.03
C LYS A 262 3.04 27.65 -42.99
N PHE A 263 3.19 27.41 -44.29
CA PHE A 263 2.10 27.64 -45.25
C PHE A 263 0.86 26.80 -44.92
N LYS A 264 -0.33 27.36 -45.16
CA LYS A 264 -1.61 26.63 -45.05
C LYS A 264 -1.64 25.44 -46.03
N GLY A 265 -2.39 24.40 -45.67
CA GLY A 265 -2.51 23.16 -46.45
C GLY A 265 -1.33 22.18 -46.32
N CYS A 266 -0.21 22.59 -45.71
CA CYS A 266 0.94 21.72 -45.47
C CYS A 266 0.82 20.94 -44.15
N THR A 267 1.67 19.91 -43.98
CA THR A 267 1.73 19.18 -42.70
C THR A 267 2.17 20.08 -41.56
N LEU A 268 1.39 20.07 -40.46
CA LEU A 268 1.68 20.87 -39.26
C LEU A 268 2.92 20.34 -38.54
N MET A 269 3.74 21.23 -37.98
CA MET A 269 4.93 20.87 -37.21
C MET A 269 4.59 20.53 -35.75
N PRO A 270 5.27 19.54 -35.13
CA PRO A 270 5.19 19.32 -33.69
C PRO A 270 5.66 20.54 -32.92
N ASN A 271 4.91 20.91 -31.89
CA ASN A 271 5.22 21.99 -30.95
C ASN A 271 4.66 21.62 -29.57
N ILE A 272 5.05 22.38 -28.54
CA ILE A 272 4.63 22.13 -27.14
C ILE A 272 3.11 22.33 -26.93
N GLY A 273 2.45 23.12 -27.78
CA GLY A 273 1.01 23.36 -27.73
C GLY A 273 0.16 22.10 -27.92
N TYR A 274 0.67 21.12 -28.68
CA TYR A 274 0.03 19.80 -28.85
C TYR A 274 0.19 18.88 -27.63
N GLY A 275 0.98 19.26 -26.61
CA GLY A 275 1.18 18.47 -25.41
C GLY A 275 -0.15 18.18 -24.69
N SER A 276 -0.37 16.92 -24.32
CA SER A 276 -1.51 16.52 -23.49
C SER A 276 -1.38 17.07 -22.07
N ASP A 277 -2.50 17.14 -21.35
CA ASP A 277 -2.49 17.51 -19.93
C ASP A 277 -1.51 16.64 -19.12
N LYS A 278 -0.74 17.27 -18.23
CA LYS A 278 0.19 16.62 -17.31
C LYS A 278 -0.47 15.46 -16.55
N LYS A 279 -1.73 15.61 -16.10
CA LYS A 279 -2.45 14.55 -15.35
C LYS A 279 -2.86 13.35 -16.20
N THR A 280 -3.11 13.52 -17.50
CA THR A 280 -3.56 12.44 -18.41
C THR A 280 -2.46 11.95 -19.35
N ARG A 281 -1.25 12.50 -19.23
CA ARG A 281 -0.08 12.09 -19.99
C ARG A 281 0.27 10.64 -19.63
N HIS A 282 0.57 9.83 -20.65
CA HIS A 282 0.93 8.41 -20.54
C HIS A 282 -0.17 7.45 -20.03
N TYR A 283 -1.41 7.90 -19.89
CA TYR A 283 -2.54 7.01 -19.63
C TYR A 283 -3.04 6.31 -20.90
N LEU A 284 -3.44 5.06 -20.74
CA LEU A 284 -4.14 4.23 -21.71
C LEU A 284 -5.64 4.58 -21.70
N PRO A 285 -6.40 4.14 -22.73
CA PRO A 285 -7.85 4.31 -22.77
C PRO A 285 -8.57 3.66 -21.57
N ASN A 286 -8.03 2.56 -21.04
CA ASN A 286 -8.52 1.89 -19.82
C ASN A 286 -8.25 2.69 -18.53
N LYS A 287 -7.73 3.92 -18.63
CA LYS A 287 -7.44 4.83 -17.52
C LYS A 287 -6.35 4.35 -16.55
N PHE A 288 -5.50 3.41 -16.98
CA PHE A 288 -4.25 3.06 -16.31
C PHE A 288 -3.03 3.58 -17.08
N LYS A 289 -1.90 3.75 -16.41
CA LYS A 289 -0.58 3.93 -17.01
C LYS A 289 0.02 2.55 -17.25
N LYS A 290 0.62 2.32 -18.42
CA LYS A 290 1.31 1.05 -18.64
C LYS A 290 2.66 1.01 -17.93
N PHE A 291 2.96 -0.15 -17.38
CA PHE A 291 4.28 -0.52 -16.88
C PHE A 291 4.67 -1.85 -17.51
N VAL A 292 5.82 -1.88 -18.17
CA VAL A 292 6.31 -3.09 -18.84
C VAL A 292 6.99 -3.98 -17.80
N VAL A 293 6.60 -5.25 -17.74
CA VAL A 293 7.07 -6.23 -16.75
C VAL A 293 7.84 -7.36 -17.44
N HIS A 294 8.99 -7.71 -16.90
CA HIS A 294 9.85 -8.79 -17.43
C HIS A 294 9.82 -10.07 -16.58
N ASN A 295 9.50 -9.97 -15.30
CA ASN A 295 9.47 -11.09 -14.34
C ASN A 295 8.36 -10.92 -13.29
N ALA A 296 8.07 -11.96 -12.52
CA ALA A 296 7.02 -11.92 -11.50
C ALA A 296 7.34 -10.96 -10.33
N SER A 297 8.62 -10.76 -10.01
CA SER A 297 9.06 -9.86 -8.93
C SER A 297 8.78 -8.39 -9.24
N GLU A 298 8.86 -7.99 -10.51
CA GLU A 298 8.54 -6.62 -10.94
C GLU A 298 7.06 -6.25 -10.76
N LEU A 299 6.16 -7.24 -10.59
CA LEU A 299 4.77 -6.99 -10.20
C LEU A 299 4.65 -6.45 -8.77
N GLU A 300 5.63 -6.71 -7.92
CA GLU A 300 5.64 -6.22 -6.53
C GLU A 300 5.92 -4.71 -6.47
N LEU A 301 6.63 -4.16 -7.47
CA LEU A 301 6.76 -2.71 -7.65
C LEU A 301 5.40 -2.06 -7.93
N LEU A 302 4.56 -2.75 -8.71
CA LEU A 302 3.20 -2.32 -8.98
C LEU A 302 2.28 -2.48 -7.77
N MET A 303 2.62 -3.31 -6.81
CA MET A 303 1.89 -3.43 -5.55
C MET A 303 2.00 -2.13 -4.74
N MET A 304 3.18 -1.52 -4.62
CA MET A 304 3.35 -0.23 -3.94
C MET A 304 2.55 0.90 -4.61
N HIS A 305 2.37 0.81 -5.94
CA HIS A 305 1.67 1.83 -6.70
C HIS A 305 0.16 1.59 -6.81
N ASN A 306 -0.31 0.34 -6.92
CA ASN A 306 -1.71 -0.01 -7.22
C ASN A 306 -2.47 -0.66 -6.05
N SER A 307 -1.77 -1.16 -5.03
CA SER A 307 -2.42 -1.81 -3.90
C SER A 307 -2.69 -0.84 -2.76
N ILE A 308 -3.77 -1.18 -2.07
CA ILE A 308 -4.31 -0.57 -0.87
C ILE A 308 -3.26 -0.62 0.25
N LEU A 309 -2.78 0.55 0.69
CA LEU A 309 -2.53 0.77 2.11
C LEU A 309 -3.69 1.61 2.65
N PHE A 310 -4.73 0.86 3.03
CA PHE A 310 -5.83 1.14 3.95
C PHE A 310 -7.12 1.84 3.45
N ALA A 311 -8.21 1.09 3.62
CA ALA A 311 -9.59 1.56 3.62
C ALA A 311 -9.89 2.42 4.86
N TYR A 312 -9.35 3.64 4.91
CA TYR A 312 -9.69 4.66 5.93
C TYR A 312 -9.74 6.11 5.45
N SER A 313 -9.50 6.34 4.17
CA SER A 313 -9.97 7.56 3.54
C SER A 313 -11.00 7.16 2.50
N SER A 314 -12.14 7.82 2.51
CA SER A 314 -12.99 7.96 1.33
C SER A 314 -12.22 8.73 0.24
N SER A 315 -11.11 8.16 -0.26
CA SER A 315 -10.41 8.63 -1.45
C SER A 315 -9.49 7.52 -1.98
N SER A 316 -10.07 6.70 -2.86
CA SER A 316 -9.43 6.07 -4.03
C SER A 316 -8.02 5.44 -3.83
N ALA A 317 -7.98 4.11 -3.68
CA ALA A 317 -6.76 3.29 -3.80
C ALA A 317 -6.02 3.60 -5.11
N ASN A 318 -4.73 3.98 -5.10
CA ASN A 318 -3.93 4.49 -6.25
C ASN A 318 -3.81 3.52 -7.45
N ARG A 319 -4.90 3.00 -8.00
CA ARG A 319 -4.98 2.13 -9.18
C ARG A 319 -4.56 2.88 -10.44
N THR A 320 -3.27 3.10 -10.55
CA THR A 320 -2.66 4.04 -11.47
C THR A 320 -1.99 3.30 -12.61
N TYR A 321 -1.46 2.10 -12.37
CA TYR A 321 -0.67 1.34 -13.33
C TYR A 321 -1.33 0.01 -13.69
N CYS A 322 -1.14 -0.42 -14.93
CA CYS A 322 -1.42 -1.77 -15.40
C CYS A 322 -0.13 -2.41 -15.88
N ALA A 323 -0.01 -3.72 -15.74
CA ALA A 323 1.13 -4.48 -16.23
C ALA A 323 0.97 -4.79 -17.73
N GLU A 324 2.04 -4.65 -18.50
CA GLU A 324 2.17 -5.14 -19.86
C GLU A 324 3.36 -6.11 -19.89
N ILE A 325 3.12 -7.40 -20.17
CA ILE A 325 4.19 -8.39 -20.17
C ILE A 325 5.08 -8.15 -21.40
N ALA A 326 6.39 -8.04 -21.19
CA ALA A 326 7.32 -7.78 -22.26
C ALA A 326 7.30 -8.87 -23.36
N HIS A 327 7.69 -8.48 -24.58
CA HIS A 327 7.65 -9.35 -25.76
C HIS A 327 8.69 -10.48 -25.71
N ASN A 328 9.75 -10.34 -24.92
CA ASN A 328 10.81 -11.33 -24.79
C ASN A 328 10.51 -12.41 -23.72
N VAL A 329 9.40 -12.28 -22.99
CA VAL A 329 9.02 -13.27 -21.96
C VAL A 329 8.37 -14.49 -22.62
N SER A 330 8.89 -15.67 -22.27
CA SER A 330 8.40 -16.97 -22.73
C SER A 330 7.03 -17.32 -22.13
N THR A 331 6.33 -18.29 -22.71
CA THR A 331 4.97 -18.71 -22.33
C THR A 331 4.87 -19.19 -20.88
N ARG A 332 5.82 -20.01 -20.43
CA ARG A 332 5.87 -20.51 -19.04
C ARG A 332 5.95 -19.37 -18.02
N LYS A 333 6.88 -18.43 -18.21
CA LYS A 333 7.01 -17.24 -17.35
C LYS A 333 5.81 -16.30 -17.46
N ARG A 334 5.18 -16.20 -18.63
CA ARG A 334 3.93 -15.44 -18.81
C ARG A 334 2.82 -15.99 -17.91
N LYS A 335 2.66 -17.32 -17.83
CA LYS A 335 1.67 -17.95 -16.94
C LYS A 335 1.92 -17.57 -15.47
N GLU A 336 3.17 -17.68 -15.00
CA GLU A 336 3.57 -17.29 -13.64
C GLU A 336 3.26 -15.81 -13.34
N ILE A 337 3.56 -14.90 -14.28
CA ILE A 337 3.27 -13.46 -14.15
C ILE A 337 1.75 -13.22 -14.09
N VAL A 338 0.97 -13.91 -14.92
CA VAL A 338 -0.49 -13.76 -14.95
C VAL A 338 -1.13 -14.26 -13.65
N GLU A 339 -0.70 -15.42 -13.15
CA GLU A 339 -1.18 -15.97 -11.87
C GLU A 339 -0.82 -15.04 -10.70
N ARG A 340 0.42 -14.55 -10.67
CA ARG A 340 0.86 -13.60 -9.64
C ARG A 340 0.10 -12.28 -9.72
N ALA A 341 -0.15 -11.76 -10.92
CA ALA A 341 -0.93 -10.53 -11.11
C ALA A 341 -2.39 -10.69 -10.66
N ALA A 342 -2.98 -11.88 -10.82
CA ALA A 342 -4.32 -12.18 -10.34
C ALA A 342 -4.40 -12.17 -8.80
N GLN A 343 -3.38 -12.71 -8.12
CA GLN A 343 -3.29 -12.66 -6.65
C GLN A 343 -3.20 -11.22 -6.12
N LEU A 344 -2.53 -10.34 -6.87
CA LEU A 344 -2.30 -8.94 -6.49
C LEU A 344 -3.38 -7.98 -7.00
N ASP A 345 -4.40 -8.47 -7.69
CA ASP A 345 -5.48 -7.69 -8.30
C ASP A 345 -4.98 -6.58 -9.26
N ILE A 346 -3.95 -6.92 -10.04
CA ILE A 346 -3.30 -6.05 -11.03
C ILE A 346 -3.85 -6.37 -12.44
N VAL A 347 -4.29 -5.35 -13.17
CA VAL A 347 -4.70 -5.49 -14.58
C VAL A 347 -3.49 -5.74 -15.45
N VAL A 348 -3.52 -6.85 -16.19
CA VAL A 348 -2.56 -7.17 -17.24
C VAL A 348 -3.19 -6.88 -18.60
N THR A 349 -2.60 -5.99 -19.41
CA THR A 349 -3.17 -5.57 -20.71
C THR A 349 -3.13 -6.67 -21.76
N ASN A 350 -2.07 -7.48 -21.77
CA ASN A 350 -1.83 -8.54 -22.74
C ASN A 350 -1.90 -9.95 -22.10
N LYS A 351 -2.85 -10.14 -21.17
CA LYS A 351 -3.03 -11.39 -20.39
C LYS A 351 -3.09 -12.65 -21.24
N LEU A 352 -3.80 -12.60 -22.38
CA LEU A 352 -4.03 -13.77 -23.25
C LEU A 352 -2.91 -14.01 -24.27
N ALA A 353 -1.95 -13.09 -24.40
CA ALA A 353 -0.96 -13.17 -25.47
C ALA A 353 -0.01 -14.38 -25.25
N ARG A 354 0.15 -15.20 -26.30
CA ARG A 354 0.93 -16.47 -26.33
C ARG A 354 0.46 -17.56 -25.34
N LEU A 355 -0.70 -17.39 -24.71
CA LEU A 355 -1.25 -18.36 -23.74
C LEU A 355 -2.53 -19.04 -24.24
N ARG A 356 -3.00 -18.73 -25.45
CA ARG A 356 -4.14 -19.43 -26.07
C ARG A 356 -3.71 -20.78 -26.64
N SER A 357 -4.43 -21.83 -26.29
CA SER A 357 -4.48 -23.08 -27.04
C SER A 357 -5.31 -22.88 -28.32
N GLN A 358 -5.06 -23.72 -29.31
CA GLN A 358 -5.52 -23.60 -30.71
C GLN A 358 -7.05 -23.66 -30.91
N GLU A 359 -7.84 -23.81 -29.83
CA GLU A 359 -9.29 -24.03 -29.87
C GLU A 359 -10.12 -22.76 -29.56
N ASP A 360 -9.49 -21.67 -29.10
CA ASP A 360 -10.17 -20.41 -28.72
C ASP A 360 -9.90 -19.27 -29.73
N GLU A 361 -10.18 -19.51 -31.02
CA GLU A 361 -10.11 -18.49 -32.07
C GLU A 361 -11.47 -17.87 -32.39
#